data_AF-A0A317HDT5-F1
#
_entry.id   AF-A0A317HDT5-F1
#
_cell.length_a   1.000
_cell.length_b   1.000
_cell.length_c   1.000
_cell.angle_alpha   90.00
_cell.angle_beta   90.00
_cell.angle_gamma   90.00
#
_symmetry.space_group_name_H-M   'P 1'
#
loop_
_entity.id
_entity.type
_entity.pdbx_description
1 polymer ?
#
loop_
_entity_poly.entity_id
_entity_poly.type
_entity_poly.pdbx_seq_one_letter_code
_entity_poly.pdbx_strand_id
1 'polypeptide(L)'
;MAAPETTSPPLLLHAALHLYQLYDVCYSIDLERARETLATPSARVRPVASRGGGSVDIRQLPLEVSMGDYTMLIGERARRVYLLARIYDLGILAFRMIIPLSEPETWESVTDLMACVQSYPTMVRDTFNAHLSTLQQTLEPSLERPNTIVRIEDYTILLVERLGEGVPASQLALHPVLLQAALGERRPLSRSAESLATALSYYEDDLTLLTWSAAIVIEPDAAARDDAALLLEFANAQLLAFRSYDATAEEDLERIIPRIARRRRPVWARVRSSNRFLREIYGLIAEITDTNARVENALKVTEDVYWNRVYSAALATLRVEVWRTSITDTLAVLRETASLLHEEAQETWTSTLELLVILLIAVELVVAVLGLRR
;
A
#
# COMPACT_ATOMS: atom_id res chain seq x y z
N MET A 1 36.00 -2.20 28.17
CA MET A 1 35.55 -1.40 27.00
C MET A 1 34.48 -0.47 27.52
N ALA A 2 34.82 0.81 27.72
CA ALA A 2 33.86 1.80 28.21
C ALA A 2 32.69 1.90 27.22
N ALA A 3 31.46 1.98 27.72
CA ALA A 3 30.32 2.33 26.88
C ALA A 3 30.63 3.67 26.20
N PRO A 4 30.38 3.82 24.89
CA PRO A 4 30.52 5.14 24.28
C PRO A 4 29.64 6.10 25.07
N GLU A 5 30.21 7.21 25.54
CA GLU A 5 29.43 8.33 26.06
C GLU A 5 28.40 8.68 24.99
N THR A 6 27.12 8.43 25.28
CA THR A 6 26.05 8.72 24.35
C THR A 6 25.87 10.23 24.36
N THR A 7 26.54 10.90 23.43
CA THR A 7 26.40 12.34 23.24
C THR A 7 24.92 12.67 23.06
N SER A 8 24.41 13.59 23.88
CA SER A 8 22.99 13.96 23.80
C SER A 8 22.68 14.52 22.40
N PRO A 9 21.58 14.08 21.77
CA PRO A 9 21.24 14.55 20.45
C PRO A 9 20.91 16.06 20.50
N PRO A 10 21.23 16.82 19.44
CA PRO A 10 20.92 18.25 19.39
C PRO A 10 19.42 18.51 19.48
N LEU A 11 19.05 19.73 19.91
CA LEU A 11 17.66 20.19 19.91
C LEU A 11 17.09 20.26 18.48
N LEU A 12 15.78 20.15 18.38
CA LEU A 12 15.05 20.27 17.12
C LEU A 12 14.68 21.75 16.93
N LEU A 13 15.44 22.50 16.12
CA LEU A 13 15.19 23.94 15.94
C LEU A 13 14.00 24.22 15.04
N HIS A 14 13.87 23.45 13.96
CA HIS A 14 12.74 23.52 13.04
C HIS A 14 12.33 22.10 12.68
N ALA A 15 11.08 21.76 12.97
CA ALA A 15 10.53 20.45 12.70
C ALA A 15 9.02 20.53 12.50
N ALA A 16 8.45 19.51 11.88
CA ALA A 16 7.02 19.33 11.76
C ALA A 16 6.68 17.86 11.94
N LEU A 17 5.57 17.60 12.63
CA LEU A 17 5.01 16.27 12.77
C LEU A 17 3.90 16.10 11.73
N HIS A 18 4.02 15.09 10.88
CA HIS A 18 3.08 14.78 9.82
C HIS A 18 2.32 13.51 10.21
N LEU A 19 1.01 13.64 10.40
CA LEU A 19 0.11 12.51 10.65
C LEU A 19 -0.55 12.13 9.34
N TYR A 20 -0.42 10.86 8.95
CA TYR A 20 -1.02 10.32 7.74
C TYR A 20 -2.17 9.39 8.06
N GLN A 21 -3.29 9.55 7.35
CA GLN A 21 -4.35 8.56 7.33
C GLN A 21 -4.77 8.31 5.88
N LEU A 22 -4.51 7.09 5.41
CA LEU A 22 -4.78 6.64 4.06
C LEU A 22 -6.03 5.78 4.06
N TYR A 23 -6.85 5.97 3.03
CA TYR A 23 -8.11 5.25 2.86
C TYR A 23 -8.15 4.62 1.47
N ASP A 24 -8.43 3.33 1.41
CA ASP A 24 -8.69 2.64 0.15
C ASP A 24 -10.19 2.65 -0.15
N VAL A 25 -10.59 3.53 -1.06
CA VAL A 25 -12.00 3.89 -1.28
C VAL A 25 -12.61 3.23 -2.51
N CYS A 26 -11.82 2.83 -3.49
CA CYS A 26 -12.31 2.24 -4.73
C CYS A 26 -11.22 1.47 -5.47
N TYR A 27 -11.57 0.82 -6.57
CA TYR A 27 -10.60 0.10 -7.39
C TYR A 27 -9.59 1.02 -8.07
N SER A 28 -10.03 2.14 -8.63
CA SER A 28 -9.17 3.18 -9.22
C SER A 28 -9.86 4.54 -9.23
N ILE A 29 -9.08 5.61 -9.32
CA ILE A 29 -9.58 6.98 -9.47
C ILE A 29 -9.08 7.54 -10.80
N ASP A 30 -10.00 7.99 -11.65
CA ASP A 30 -9.67 8.76 -12.84
C ASP A 30 -9.21 10.16 -12.40
N LEU A 31 -7.89 10.38 -12.35
CA LEU A 31 -7.31 11.63 -11.88
C LEU A 31 -7.68 12.84 -12.77
N GLU A 32 -7.91 12.66 -14.07
CA GLU A 32 -8.33 13.78 -14.92
C GLU A 32 -9.76 14.21 -14.58
N ARG A 33 -10.68 13.24 -14.42
CA ARG A 33 -12.05 13.53 -13.95
C ARG A 33 -12.06 14.10 -12.54
N ALA A 34 -11.24 13.55 -11.64
CA ALA A 34 -11.09 14.07 -10.29
C ALA A 34 -10.68 15.55 -10.32
N ARG A 35 -9.68 15.90 -11.12
CA ARG A 35 -9.22 17.28 -11.30
C ARG A 35 -10.33 18.21 -11.81
N GLU A 36 -11.18 17.75 -12.73
CA GLU A 36 -12.33 18.51 -13.23
C GLU A 36 -13.41 18.72 -12.15
N THR A 37 -13.72 17.70 -11.34
CA THR A 37 -14.70 17.81 -10.25
C THR A 37 -14.21 18.70 -9.10
N LEU A 38 -12.90 18.74 -8.88
CA LEU A 38 -12.27 19.52 -7.81
C LEU A 38 -12.14 21.01 -8.11
N ALA A 39 -12.64 21.51 -9.27
CA ALA A 39 -12.48 22.84 -9.87
C ALA A 39 -12.63 24.07 -8.93
N THR A 40 -11.71 24.16 -7.99
CA THR A 40 -11.39 25.26 -7.08
C THR A 40 -9.86 25.47 -7.23
N PRO A 41 -9.33 26.70 -7.15
CA PRO A 41 -7.93 27.03 -7.52
C PRO A 41 -6.80 26.35 -6.70
N SER A 42 -7.13 25.40 -5.83
CA SER A 42 -6.26 24.81 -4.80
C SER A 42 -5.65 23.47 -5.20
N ALA A 43 -6.12 22.82 -6.27
CA ALA A 43 -5.56 21.55 -6.75
C ALA A 43 -4.27 21.81 -7.54
N ARG A 44 -3.12 21.41 -6.99
CA ARG A 44 -1.83 21.53 -7.67
C ARG A 44 -1.32 20.14 -8.01
N VAL A 45 -0.92 19.93 -9.27
CA VAL A 45 -0.02 18.84 -9.64
C VAL A 45 1.37 19.29 -9.17
N ARG A 46 1.86 18.74 -8.06
CA ARG A 46 3.20 19.07 -7.58
C ARG A 46 4.21 18.21 -8.36
N PRO A 47 5.16 18.80 -9.11
CA PRO A 47 6.29 18.05 -9.61
C PRO A 47 7.17 17.64 -8.43
N VAL A 48 7.60 16.38 -8.40
CA VAL A 48 8.58 15.87 -7.44
C VAL A 48 9.91 16.58 -7.71
N ALA A 49 10.44 17.31 -6.72
CA ALA A 49 11.59 18.17 -6.91
C ALA A 49 12.84 17.44 -6.43
N SER A 50 13.63 16.96 -7.39
CA SER A 50 14.83 16.18 -7.17
C SER A 50 16.00 16.95 -6.53
N ARG A 51 16.73 16.29 -5.63
CA ARG A 51 18.15 16.57 -5.38
C ARG A 51 18.99 16.23 -6.62
N GLY A 52 19.73 17.19 -7.15
CA GLY A 52 20.86 16.90 -8.05
C GLY A 52 20.52 16.25 -9.39
N GLY A 53 19.29 16.35 -9.88
CA GLY A 53 18.92 15.97 -11.25
C GLY A 53 18.46 14.52 -11.45
N GLY A 54 18.24 13.74 -10.39
CA GLY A 54 17.61 12.41 -10.46
C GLY A 54 16.12 12.44 -10.11
N SER A 55 15.24 12.16 -11.08
CA SER A 55 13.79 12.21 -10.88
C SER A 55 13.21 10.97 -10.17
N VAL A 56 12.29 11.19 -9.22
CA VAL A 56 11.30 10.19 -8.79
C VAL A 56 10.15 10.27 -9.77
N ASP A 57 10.00 9.26 -10.63
CA ASP A 57 8.95 9.23 -11.65
C ASP A 57 7.75 8.41 -11.17
N ILE A 58 6.72 9.11 -10.70
CA ILE A 58 5.41 8.52 -10.46
C ILE A 58 4.67 8.55 -11.80
N ARG A 59 4.30 7.37 -12.33
CA ARG A 59 3.67 7.25 -13.65
C ARG A 59 2.46 8.17 -13.82
N GLN A 60 1.67 8.30 -12.77
CA GLN A 60 0.60 9.29 -12.66
C GLN A 60 0.81 10.08 -11.38
N LEU A 61 1.21 11.34 -11.53
CA LEU A 61 1.38 12.23 -10.39
C LEU A 61 0.04 12.37 -9.65
N PRO A 62 0.00 12.08 -8.36
CA PRO A 62 -1.22 12.19 -7.59
C PRO A 62 -1.66 13.64 -7.47
N LEU A 63 -2.97 13.87 -7.34
CA LEU A 63 -3.51 15.21 -7.13
C LEU A 63 -3.40 15.60 -5.66
N GLU A 64 -2.88 16.78 -5.36
CA GLU A 64 -2.86 17.34 -4.00
C GLU A 64 -3.90 18.47 -3.87
N VAL A 65 -4.67 18.42 -2.79
CA VAL A 65 -5.71 19.40 -2.46
C VAL A 65 -5.48 19.91 -1.04
N SER A 66 -5.51 21.23 -0.86
CA SER A 66 -5.53 21.83 0.47
C SER A 66 -6.93 21.78 1.07
N MET A 67 -7.03 21.21 2.27
CA MET A 67 -8.30 21.02 3.00
C MET A 67 -8.51 22.07 4.08
N GLY A 68 -7.54 22.98 4.26
CA GLY A 68 -7.62 24.13 5.17
C GLY A 68 -6.71 24.05 6.40
N ASP A 69 -6.82 25.08 7.23
CA ASP A 69 -6.02 25.30 8.43
C ASP A 69 -6.91 25.19 9.66
N TYR A 70 -6.44 24.49 10.69
CA TYR A 70 -7.18 24.27 11.92
C TYR A 70 -6.33 24.61 13.14
N THR A 71 -7.00 24.78 14.28
CA THR A 71 -6.33 24.75 15.58
C THR A 71 -6.89 23.57 16.35
N MET A 72 -6.01 22.67 16.78
CA MET A 72 -6.38 21.42 17.41
C MET A 72 -5.60 21.25 18.72
N LEU A 73 -6.29 20.82 19.76
CA LEU A 73 -5.69 20.32 20.99
C LEU A 73 -5.04 18.96 20.72
N ILE A 74 -3.70 18.92 20.71
CA ILE A 74 -2.90 17.71 20.52
C ILE A 74 -1.93 17.59 21.70
N GLY A 75 -2.07 16.49 22.45
CA GLY A 75 -1.53 16.41 23.81
C GLY A 75 -2.22 17.46 24.69
N GLU A 76 -1.43 18.29 25.36
CA GLU A 76 -1.94 19.35 26.25
C GLU A 76 -1.88 20.75 25.61
N ARG A 77 -1.50 20.85 24.33
CA ARG A 77 -1.28 22.14 23.65
C ARG A 77 -2.23 22.33 22.48
N ALA A 78 -2.77 23.53 22.35
CA ALA A 78 -3.44 23.95 21.12
C ALA A 78 -2.39 24.24 20.05
N ARG A 79 -2.40 23.48 18.95
CA ARG A 79 -1.44 23.58 17.86
C ARG A 79 -2.17 23.96 16.57
N ARG A 80 -1.58 24.86 15.78
CA ARG A 80 -2.03 25.11 14.41
C ARG A 80 -1.67 23.89 13.57
N VAL A 81 -2.59 23.43 12.74
CA VAL A 81 -2.39 22.31 11.84
C VAL A 81 -2.85 22.65 10.43
N TYR A 82 -2.17 22.09 9.45
CA TYR A 82 -2.51 22.22 8.03
C TYR A 82 -2.95 20.86 7.52
N LEU A 83 -4.12 20.79 6.88
CA LEU A 83 -4.62 19.54 6.33
C LEU A 83 -4.52 19.56 4.80
N LEU A 84 -3.94 18.50 4.27
CA LEU A 84 -3.82 18.24 2.85
C LEU A 84 -4.42 16.87 2.56
N ALA A 85 -4.96 16.69 1.36
CA ALA A 85 -5.36 15.40 0.84
C ALA A 85 -4.62 15.14 -0.47
N ARG A 86 -4.17 13.89 -0.65
CA ARG A 86 -3.56 13.43 -1.88
C ARG A 86 -4.36 12.26 -2.45
N ILE A 87 -4.60 12.32 -3.75
CA ILE A 87 -5.48 11.40 -4.47
C ILE A 87 -4.61 10.58 -5.41
N TYR A 88 -4.57 9.26 -5.17
CA TYR A 88 -3.85 8.30 -5.99
C TYR A 88 -4.81 7.58 -6.93
N ASP A 89 -4.34 7.34 -8.15
CA ASP A 89 -5.03 6.53 -9.17
C ASP A 89 -5.31 5.10 -8.70
N LEU A 90 -4.54 4.62 -7.72
CA LEU A 90 -4.70 3.33 -7.02
C LEU A 90 -6.00 3.19 -6.21
N GLY A 91 -6.89 4.17 -6.20
CA GLY A 91 -8.09 4.11 -5.36
C GLY A 91 -7.89 4.64 -3.94
N ILE A 92 -6.76 5.31 -3.69
CA ILE A 92 -6.34 5.69 -2.34
C ILE A 92 -6.41 7.21 -2.15
N LEU A 93 -7.04 7.60 -1.04
CA LEU A 93 -7.05 8.98 -0.53
C LEU A 93 -6.13 9.05 0.69
N ALA A 94 -5.01 9.77 0.58
CA ALA A 94 -4.05 9.98 1.65
C ALA A 94 -4.24 11.37 2.28
N PHE A 95 -4.72 11.43 3.52
CA PHE A 95 -4.79 12.67 4.27
C PHE A 95 -3.50 12.87 5.06
N ARG A 96 -2.98 14.10 5.03
CA ARG A 96 -1.79 14.51 5.74
C ARG A 96 -2.10 15.73 6.60
N MET A 97 -2.02 15.57 7.92
CA MET A 97 -2.10 16.66 8.88
C MET A 97 -0.70 17.06 9.32
N ILE A 98 -0.30 18.29 9.00
CA ILE A 98 1.01 18.85 9.32
C ILE A 98 0.89 19.69 10.58
N ILE A 99 1.68 19.37 11.59
CA ILE A 99 1.77 20.06 12.88
C ILE A 99 3.16 20.68 12.99
N PRO A 100 3.33 21.97 12.68
CA PRO A 100 4.61 22.65 12.82
C PRO A 100 5.03 22.73 14.30
N LEU A 101 6.30 22.48 14.56
CA LEU A 101 6.95 22.69 15.84
C LEU A 101 7.68 24.04 15.76
N SER A 102 6.98 25.11 16.15
CA SER A 102 7.39 26.51 15.90
C SER A 102 8.46 27.04 16.87
N GLU A 103 8.75 26.30 17.94
CA GLU A 103 9.78 26.62 18.91
C GLU A 103 10.78 25.46 18.97
N PRO A 104 12.03 25.70 19.40
CA PRO A 104 12.98 24.63 19.64
C PRO A 104 12.40 23.57 20.59
N GLU A 105 12.29 22.32 20.13
CA GLU A 105 11.75 21.22 20.92
C GLU A 105 12.88 20.27 21.37
N THR A 106 12.68 19.66 22.55
CA THR A 106 13.52 18.58 23.04
C THR A 106 13.04 17.24 22.48
N TRP A 107 13.94 16.26 22.40
CA TRP A 107 13.56 14.91 22.02
C TRP A 107 12.56 14.27 22.99
N GLU A 108 12.61 14.60 24.28
CA GLU A 108 11.63 14.14 25.28
C GLU A 108 10.21 14.66 24.96
N SER A 109 10.09 15.97 24.68
CA SER A 109 8.83 16.60 24.28
C SER A 109 8.26 15.98 23.00
N VAL A 110 9.14 15.68 22.03
CA VAL A 110 8.73 15.02 20.79
C VAL A 110 8.36 13.55 21.02
N THR A 111 9.07 12.80 21.85
CA THR A 111 8.68 11.44 22.23
C THR A 111 7.29 11.43 22.87
N ASP A 112 6.99 12.39 23.74
CA ASP A 112 5.65 12.54 24.32
C ASP A 112 4.59 12.85 23.26
N LEU A 113 4.91 13.74 22.32
CA LEU A 113 4.00 14.06 21.23
C LEU A 113 3.75 12.84 20.32
N MET A 114 4.80 12.10 19.96
CA MET A 114 4.74 10.87 19.17
C MET A 114 3.87 9.82 19.88
N ALA A 115 4.08 9.63 21.19
CA ALA A 115 3.26 8.74 22.02
C ALA A 115 1.77 9.15 22.01
N CYS A 116 1.49 10.45 22.13
CA CYS A 116 0.11 10.97 22.07
C CYS A 116 -0.58 10.74 20.72
N VAL A 117 0.17 10.64 19.62
CA VAL A 117 -0.39 10.45 18.27
C VAL A 117 -0.32 9.02 17.75
N GLN A 118 0.30 8.07 18.47
CA GLN A 118 0.25 6.65 18.07
C GLN A 118 -1.17 6.13 17.92
N SER A 119 -2.07 6.60 18.77
CA SER A 119 -3.50 6.47 18.59
C SER A 119 -4.06 7.87 18.41
N TYR A 120 -4.30 8.27 17.15
CA TYR A 120 -4.72 9.65 16.85
C TYR A 120 -5.83 10.12 17.77
N PRO A 121 -5.73 11.33 18.37
CA PRO A 121 -6.80 11.89 19.18
C PRO A 121 -8.15 11.89 18.45
N THR A 122 -9.26 11.77 19.19
CA THR A 122 -10.61 11.70 18.58
C THR A 122 -10.88 12.85 17.62
N MET A 123 -10.52 14.08 17.99
CA MET A 123 -10.68 15.25 17.10
C MET A 123 -9.89 15.15 15.79
N VAL A 124 -8.71 14.54 15.80
CA VAL A 124 -7.90 14.30 14.59
C VAL A 124 -8.61 13.30 13.69
N ARG A 125 -9.05 12.16 14.25
CA ARG A 125 -9.79 11.12 13.51
C ARG A 125 -11.12 11.62 12.95
N ASP A 126 -11.88 12.37 13.74
CA ASP A 126 -13.16 12.94 13.33
C ASP A 126 -12.96 13.94 12.18
N THR A 127 -11.88 14.73 12.22
CA THR A 127 -11.53 15.64 11.13
C THR A 127 -11.19 14.88 9.86
N PHE A 128 -10.36 13.84 9.93
CA PHE A 128 -10.05 13.01 8.76
C PHE A 128 -11.31 12.37 8.17
N ASN A 129 -12.18 11.78 9.00
CA ASN A 129 -13.42 11.13 8.55
C ASN A 129 -14.42 12.12 7.92
N ALA A 130 -14.54 13.33 8.46
CA ALA A 130 -15.40 14.37 7.90
C ALA A 130 -14.92 14.81 6.50
N HIS A 131 -13.61 14.98 6.35
CA HIS A 131 -13.00 15.32 5.07
C HIS A 131 -13.03 14.18 4.07
N LEU A 132 -12.83 12.94 4.50
CA LEU A 132 -13.01 11.75 3.67
C LEU A 132 -14.42 11.73 3.06
N SER A 133 -15.45 11.89 3.90
CA SER A 133 -16.85 11.84 3.46
C SER A 133 -17.14 12.93 2.41
N THR A 134 -16.63 14.14 2.63
CA THR A 134 -16.80 15.28 1.72
C THR A 134 -16.04 15.07 0.40
N LEU A 135 -14.80 14.60 0.48
CA LEU A 135 -13.95 14.37 -0.68
C LEU A 135 -14.48 13.21 -1.53
N GLN A 136 -14.93 12.11 -0.92
CA GLN A 136 -15.56 10.99 -1.64
C GLN A 136 -16.82 11.42 -2.40
N GLN A 137 -17.69 12.25 -1.79
CA GLN A 137 -18.88 12.78 -2.48
C GLN A 137 -18.50 13.66 -3.68
N THR A 138 -17.47 14.50 -3.52
CA THR A 138 -16.98 15.36 -4.59
C THR A 138 -16.38 14.54 -5.74
N LEU A 139 -15.65 13.48 -5.40
CA LEU A 139 -14.95 12.62 -6.35
C LEU A 139 -15.82 11.51 -6.94
N GLU A 140 -17.08 11.33 -6.53
CA GLU A 140 -17.97 10.25 -7.00
C GLU A 140 -17.89 9.99 -8.52
N PRO A 141 -17.92 10.99 -9.41
CA PRO A 141 -17.86 10.78 -10.86
C PRO A 141 -16.53 10.20 -11.38
N SER A 142 -15.48 10.26 -10.57
CA SER A 142 -14.12 9.78 -10.88
C SER A 142 -13.79 8.42 -10.23
N LEU A 143 -14.63 7.93 -9.32
CA LEU A 143 -14.40 6.66 -8.63
C LEU A 143 -14.81 5.48 -9.51
N GLU A 144 -13.88 4.57 -9.78
CA GLU A 144 -14.16 3.32 -10.47
C GLU A 144 -14.33 2.18 -9.46
N ARG A 145 -15.50 1.54 -9.46
CA ARG A 145 -15.86 0.42 -8.57
C ARG A 145 -15.56 0.74 -7.09
N PRO A 146 -16.36 1.61 -6.45
CA PRO A 146 -16.19 1.93 -5.03
C PRO A 146 -16.18 0.70 -4.13
N ASN A 147 -15.29 0.69 -3.15
CA ASN A 147 -15.14 -0.42 -2.21
C ASN A 147 -16.33 -0.46 -1.25
N THR A 148 -16.78 -1.66 -0.91
CA THR A 148 -17.83 -1.83 0.12
C THR A 148 -17.26 -1.63 1.53
N ILE A 149 -16.00 -2.00 1.74
CA ILE A 149 -15.27 -1.83 2.99
C ILE A 149 -14.07 -0.93 2.72
N VAL A 150 -14.05 0.25 3.35
CA VAL A 150 -12.91 1.16 3.26
C VAL A 150 -11.87 0.72 4.29
N ARG A 151 -10.71 0.28 3.80
CA ARG A 151 -9.55 -0.06 4.63
C ARG A 151 -8.72 1.20 4.90
N ILE A 152 -8.04 1.21 6.04
CA ILE A 152 -7.32 2.37 6.56
C ILE A 152 -5.89 1.96 6.92
N GLU A 153 -4.93 2.83 6.63
CA GLU A 153 -3.56 2.74 7.12
C GLU A 153 -3.16 4.10 7.71
N ASP A 154 -2.46 4.10 8.85
CA ASP A 154 -1.92 5.29 9.48
C ASP A 154 -0.39 5.23 9.58
N TYR A 155 0.24 6.39 9.43
CA TYR A 155 1.69 6.50 9.53
C TYR A 155 2.08 7.87 10.04
N THR A 156 3.16 7.97 10.81
CA THR A 156 3.58 9.25 11.40
C THR A 156 5.01 9.59 10.97
N ILE A 157 5.24 10.80 10.47
CA ILE A 157 6.58 11.24 10.07
C ILE A 157 6.95 12.50 10.86
N LEU A 158 8.03 12.43 11.63
CA LEU A 158 8.69 13.61 12.16
C LEU A 158 9.71 14.11 11.12
N LEU A 159 9.41 15.21 10.46
CA LEU A 159 10.36 15.90 9.58
C LEU A 159 11.12 16.95 10.38
N VAL A 160 12.45 16.86 10.37
CA VAL A 160 13.36 17.78 11.03
C VAL A 160 14.13 18.54 9.96
N GLU A 161 13.84 19.83 9.85
CA GLU A 161 14.52 20.75 8.94
C GLU A 161 15.89 21.14 9.45
N ARG A 162 16.00 21.36 10.77
CA ARG A 162 17.22 21.89 11.36
C ARG A 162 17.40 21.39 12.77
N LEU A 163 18.54 20.75 13.00
CA LEU A 163 19.06 20.45 14.32
C LEU A 163 19.87 21.63 14.88
N GLY A 164 19.97 21.70 16.20
CA GLY A 164 20.89 22.60 16.89
C GLY A 164 22.36 22.19 16.71
N GLU A 165 23.27 22.94 17.31
CA GLU A 165 24.69 22.60 17.31
C GLU A 165 24.93 21.29 18.08
N GLY A 166 25.75 20.40 17.52
CA GLY A 166 26.13 19.14 18.15
C GLY A 166 26.62 18.11 17.13
N VAL A 167 26.39 16.82 17.43
CA VAL A 167 26.78 15.72 16.55
C VAL A 167 26.02 15.75 15.22
N PRO A 168 26.68 15.37 14.10
CA PRO A 168 26.03 15.30 12.79
C PRO A 168 24.89 14.27 12.79
N ALA A 169 23.87 14.49 11.96
CA ALA A 169 22.67 13.66 11.92
C ALA A 169 22.98 12.19 11.62
N SER A 170 23.95 11.92 10.74
CA SER A 170 24.36 10.56 10.39
C SER A 170 24.89 9.75 11.58
N GLN A 171 25.47 10.41 12.60
CA GLN A 171 25.94 9.78 13.83
C GLN A 171 24.81 9.49 14.84
N LEU A 172 23.61 10.03 14.60
CA LEU A 172 22.43 9.72 15.39
C LEU A 172 21.71 8.46 14.91
N ALA A 173 22.24 7.77 13.90
CA ALA A 173 21.70 6.50 13.41
C ALA A 173 21.53 5.50 14.57
N LEU A 174 20.30 5.04 14.79
CA LEU A 174 19.92 4.12 15.87
C LEU A 174 20.25 4.63 17.29
N HIS A 175 20.43 5.95 17.47
CA HIS A 175 20.59 6.52 18.80
C HIS A 175 19.35 6.23 19.68
N PRO A 176 19.51 5.78 20.95
CA PRO A 176 18.39 5.31 21.76
C PRO A 176 17.25 6.31 21.94
N VAL A 177 17.58 7.60 22.01
CA VAL A 177 16.59 8.69 22.14
C VAL A 177 15.78 8.88 20.86
N LEU A 178 16.40 8.77 19.68
CA LEU A 178 15.69 8.85 18.40
C LEU A 178 14.80 7.63 18.20
N LEU A 179 15.30 6.45 18.57
CA LEU A 179 14.51 5.23 18.51
C LEU A 179 13.30 5.28 19.45
N GLN A 180 13.46 5.79 20.66
CA GLN A 180 12.36 6.06 21.60
C GLN A 180 11.35 7.04 21.01
N ALA A 181 11.81 8.14 20.41
CA ALA A 181 10.93 9.11 19.76
C ALA A 181 10.14 8.49 18.60
N ALA A 182 10.82 7.74 17.71
CA ALA A 182 10.19 7.06 16.58
C ALA A 182 9.14 6.04 17.04
N LEU A 183 9.43 5.30 18.10
CA LEU A 183 8.53 4.30 18.69
C LEU A 183 7.56 4.89 19.71
N GLY A 184 7.55 6.21 19.97
CA GLY A 184 6.71 6.83 21.02
C GLY A 184 6.89 6.24 22.42
N GLU A 185 8.06 5.67 22.73
CA GLU A 185 8.33 4.95 23.97
C GLU A 185 9.12 5.82 24.96
N ARG A 186 8.54 6.08 26.13
CA ARG A 186 9.19 6.86 27.21
C ARG A 186 10.20 6.05 28.00
N ARG A 187 10.10 4.73 27.93
CA ARG A 187 10.95 3.83 28.72
C ARG A 187 12.24 3.55 27.97
N PRO A 188 13.38 3.44 28.68
CA PRO A 188 14.61 3.00 28.06
C PRO A 188 14.42 1.67 27.34
N LEU A 189 14.74 1.67 26.05
CA LEU A 189 14.63 0.49 25.20
C LEU A 189 15.79 -0.48 25.45
N SER A 190 15.53 -1.78 25.27
CA SER A 190 16.59 -2.78 25.23
C SER A 190 17.40 -2.63 23.94
N ARG A 191 18.64 -3.15 23.93
CA ARG A 191 19.47 -3.19 22.70
C ARG A 191 18.81 -3.95 21.56
N SER A 192 18.01 -4.97 21.86
CA SER A 192 17.29 -5.73 20.84
C SER A 192 16.23 -4.90 20.12
N ALA A 193 15.77 -3.78 20.69
CA ALA A 193 14.81 -2.90 20.04
C ALA A 193 15.41 -2.18 18.82
N GLU A 194 16.73 -2.10 18.68
CA GLU A 194 17.40 -1.50 17.52
C GLU A 194 16.97 -2.18 16.21
N SER A 195 16.63 -3.48 16.22
CA SER A 195 16.15 -4.20 15.04
C SER A 195 14.74 -3.79 14.58
N LEU A 196 14.02 -3.00 15.39
CA LEU A 196 12.70 -2.47 15.04
C LEU A 196 12.79 -1.26 14.12
N ALA A 197 13.99 -0.74 13.88
CA ALA A 197 14.21 0.42 13.03
C ALA A 197 15.28 0.17 11.98
N THR A 198 15.15 0.87 10.85
CA THR A 198 16.14 0.88 9.78
C THR A 198 16.62 2.32 9.58
N ALA A 199 17.92 2.55 9.73
CA ALA A 199 18.53 3.88 9.56
C ALA A 199 19.28 3.98 8.23
N LEU A 200 19.07 5.07 7.49
CA LEU A 200 19.76 5.40 6.26
C LEU A 200 20.23 6.86 6.29
N SER A 201 21.42 7.11 5.78
CA SER A 201 21.99 8.46 5.63
C SER A 201 22.84 8.48 4.36
N TYR A 202 22.86 9.62 3.68
CA TYR A 202 23.66 9.90 2.50
C TYR A 202 24.76 10.92 2.79
N TYR A 203 24.40 12.00 3.51
CA TYR A 203 25.31 13.06 3.95
C TYR A 203 25.47 13.03 5.48
N GLU A 204 26.46 13.75 6.00
CA GLU A 204 26.64 13.82 7.46
C GLU A 204 25.46 14.51 8.17
N ASP A 205 24.77 15.41 7.48
CA ASP A 205 23.67 16.21 8.01
C ASP A 205 22.26 15.66 7.71
N ASP A 206 22.15 14.48 7.07
CA ASP A 206 20.87 13.80 6.84
C ASP A 206 20.76 12.44 7.57
N LEU A 207 19.52 12.08 7.92
CA LEU A 207 19.19 10.78 8.51
C LEU A 207 17.70 10.46 8.28
N THR A 208 17.43 9.30 7.72
CA THR A 208 16.10 8.69 7.68
C THR A 208 16.09 7.47 8.61
N LEU A 209 15.29 7.51 9.67
CA LEU A 209 15.04 6.39 10.57
C LEU A 209 13.61 5.89 10.35
N LEU A 210 13.47 4.66 9.89
CA LEU A 210 12.20 4.03 9.53
C LEU A 210 11.80 3.00 10.58
N THR A 211 10.53 3.00 10.98
CA THR A 211 9.89 1.95 11.78
C THR A 211 8.58 1.54 11.11
N TRP A 212 7.92 0.52 11.66
CA TRP A 212 6.67 -0.01 11.11
C TRP A 212 5.49 0.97 11.17
N SER A 213 5.48 1.92 12.11
CA SER A 213 4.38 2.89 12.29
C SER A 213 4.79 4.36 12.15
N ALA A 214 6.11 4.63 12.12
CA ALA A 214 6.60 5.99 12.03
C ALA A 214 7.98 6.10 11.37
N ALA A 215 8.32 7.32 10.93
CA ALA A 215 9.65 7.70 10.50
C ALA A 215 10.12 8.99 11.15
N ILE A 216 11.44 9.11 11.35
CA ILE A 216 12.12 10.38 11.62
C ILE A 216 12.99 10.68 10.41
N VAL A 217 12.80 11.84 9.80
CA VAL A 217 13.61 12.30 8.66
C VAL A 217 14.26 13.62 9.06
N ILE A 218 15.57 13.61 9.22
CA ILE A 218 16.40 14.80 9.36
C ILE A 218 16.96 15.11 7.99
N GLU A 219 16.57 16.24 7.43
CA GLU A 219 16.92 16.60 6.07
C GLU A 219 16.84 18.13 5.89
N PRO A 220 17.98 18.84 5.78
CA PRO A 220 17.99 20.29 5.66
C PRO A 220 17.52 20.81 4.30
N ASP A 221 17.67 20.03 3.23
CA ASP A 221 17.21 20.41 1.90
C ASP A 221 15.68 20.27 1.79
N ALA A 222 15.03 21.35 1.35
CA ALA A 222 13.56 21.37 1.30
C ALA A 222 12.99 20.39 0.26
N ALA A 223 13.62 20.31 -0.91
CA ALA A 223 13.17 19.45 -1.99
C ALA A 223 13.32 17.98 -1.60
N ALA A 224 14.45 17.62 -1.00
CA ALA A 224 14.73 16.29 -0.46
C ALA A 224 13.75 15.85 0.64
N ARG A 225 13.37 16.74 1.56
CA ARG A 225 12.36 16.42 2.56
C ARG A 225 11.01 16.10 1.95
N ASP A 226 10.61 16.89 0.95
CA ASP A 226 9.36 16.68 0.25
C ASP A 226 9.36 15.34 -0.49
N ASP A 227 10.47 14.98 -1.14
CA ASP A 227 10.68 13.69 -1.78
C ASP A 227 10.62 12.54 -0.76
N ALA A 228 11.31 12.66 0.38
CA ALA A 228 11.26 11.67 1.45
C ALA A 228 9.83 11.47 1.97
N ALA A 229 9.12 12.56 2.27
CA ALA A 229 7.74 12.50 2.75
C ALA A 229 6.80 11.85 1.71
N LEU A 230 6.96 12.19 0.43
CA LEU A 230 6.17 11.63 -0.66
C LEU A 230 6.45 10.13 -0.85
N LEU A 231 7.72 9.71 -0.84
CA LEU A 231 8.11 8.30 -0.99
C LEU A 231 7.59 7.45 0.17
N LEU A 232 7.67 7.95 1.40
CA LEU A 232 7.15 7.25 2.57
C LEU A 232 5.62 7.18 2.59
N GLU A 233 4.93 8.26 2.21
CA GLU A 233 3.48 8.25 2.02
C GLU A 233 3.09 7.23 0.93
N PHE A 234 3.81 7.22 -0.19
CA PHE A 234 3.56 6.30 -1.29
C PHE A 234 3.82 4.83 -0.90
N ALA A 235 4.86 4.55 -0.12
CA ALA A 235 5.12 3.21 0.40
C ALA A 235 3.93 2.70 1.25
N ASN A 236 3.33 3.58 2.06
CA ASN A 236 2.12 3.26 2.82
C ASN A 236 0.89 3.09 1.91
N ALA A 237 0.75 3.90 0.85
CA ALA A 237 -0.30 3.72 -0.15
C ALA A 237 -0.16 2.36 -0.86
N GLN A 238 1.06 1.97 -1.22
CA GLN A 238 1.33 0.68 -1.83
C GLN A 238 1.04 -0.48 -0.85
N LEU A 239 1.42 -0.36 0.42
CA LEU A 239 1.05 -1.32 1.47
C LEU A 239 -0.47 -1.49 1.53
N LEU A 240 -1.21 -0.38 1.65
CA LEU A 240 -2.67 -0.39 1.77
C LEU A 240 -3.33 -1.03 0.54
N ALA A 241 -2.88 -0.68 -0.67
CA ALA A 241 -3.34 -1.29 -1.92
C ALA A 241 -3.17 -2.82 -1.88
N PHE A 242 -1.97 -3.32 -1.56
CA PHE A 242 -1.73 -4.76 -1.48
C PHE A 242 -2.57 -5.45 -0.41
N ARG A 243 -2.74 -4.84 0.77
CA ARG A 243 -3.58 -5.37 1.85
C ARG A 243 -5.04 -5.52 1.45
N SER A 244 -5.58 -4.54 0.71
CA SER A 244 -6.96 -4.61 0.25
C SER A 244 -7.16 -5.60 -0.88
N TYR A 245 -6.22 -5.66 -1.83
CA TYR A 245 -6.31 -6.61 -2.93
C TYR A 245 -6.12 -8.04 -2.47
N ASP A 246 -5.22 -8.31 -1.52
CA ASP A 246 -5.05 -9.62 -0.90
C ASP A 246 -6.37 -10.10 -0.28
N ALA A 247 -7.03 -9.25 0.52
CA ALA A 247 -8.32 -9.58 1.11
C ALA A 247 -9.41 -9.87 0.06
N THR A 248 -9.44 -9.10 -1.03
CA THR A 248 -10.39 -9.33 -2.13
C THR A 248 -10.11 -10.65 -2.86
N ALA A 249 -8.84 -10.94 -3.12
CA ALA A 249 -8.41 -12.17 -3.77
C ALA A 249 -8.70 -13.41 -2.90
N GLU A 250 -8.52 -13.31 -1.58
CA GLU A 250 -8.86 -14.37 -0.62
C GLU A 250 -10.38 -14.63 -0.61
N GLU A 251 -11.21 -13.58 -0.57
CA GLU A 251 -12.67 -13.73 -0.66
C GLU A 251 -13.11 -14.43 -1.96
N ASP A 252 -12.49 -14.09 -3.09
CA ASP A 252 -12.81 -14.74 -4.37
C ASP A 252 -12.33 -16.19 -4.43
N LEU A 253 -11.19 -16.50 -3.82
CA LEU A 253 -10.70 -17.86 -3.67
C LEU A 253 -11.66 -18.71 -2.81
N GLU A 254 -12.11 -18.19 -1.67
CA GLU A 254 -13.09 -18.85 -0.80
C GLU A 254 -14.42 -19.15 -1.51
N ARG A 255 -14.84 -18.33 -2.47
CA ARG A 255 -16.03 -18.59 -3.30
C ARG A 255 -15.83 -19.71 -4.31
N ILE A 256 -14.61 -19.89 -4.81
CA ILE A 256 -14.25 -20.87 -5.84
C ILE A 256 -14.06 -22.26 -5.25
N ILE A 257 -13.40 -22.39 -4.09
CA ILE A 257 -13.03 -23.67 -3.46
C ILE A 257 -14.23 -24.64 -3.31
N PRO A 258 -15.40 -24.25 -2.75
CA PRO A 258 -16.53 -25.16 -2.57
C PRO A 258 -17.12 -25.68 -3.88
N ARG A 259 -16.93 -24.96 -4.99
CA ARG A 259 -17.44 -25.35 -6.31
C ARG A 259 -16.62 -26.49 -6.93
N ILE A 260 -15.32 -26.53 -6.62
CA ILE A 260 -14.42 -27.63 -6.99
C ILE A 260 -14.79 -28.91 -6.23
N ALA A 261 -15.14 -28.78 -4.95
CA ALA A 261 -15.47 -29.92 -4.09
C ALA A 261 -16.80 -30.64 -4.44
N ARG A 262 -17.70 -30.02 -5.23
CA ARG A 262 -19.04 -30.58 -5.55
C ARG A 262 -18.98 -31.68 -6.63
N ARG A 263 -18.65 -32.88 -6.16
CA ARG A 263 -18.31 -34.10 -6.93
C ARG A 263 -19.44 -34.88 -7.63
N ARG A 264 -20.62 -34.31 -7.95
CA ARG A 264 -21.74 -35.10 -8.52
C ARG A 264 -22.62 -34.37 -9.56
N ARG A 265 -22.15 -34.21 -10.80
CA ARG A 265 -23.02 -33.83 -11.95
C ARG A 265 -22.86 -34.76 -13.16
N PRO A 266 -23.93 -34.99 -13.96
CA PRO A 266 -23.89 -35.79 -15.18
C PRO A 266 -22.97 -35.16 -16.25
N VAL A 267 -22.39 -35.98 -17.13
CA VAL A 267 -21.26 -35.64 -18.04
C VAL A 267 -21.54 -34.40 -18.91
N TRP A 268 -22.72 -34.26 -19.49
CA TRP A 268 -23.09 -33.12 -20.34
C TRP A 268 -23.29 -31.80 -19.56
N ALA A 269 -23.76 -31.88 -18.31
CA ALA A 269 -23.81 -30.74 -17.40
C ALA A 269 -22.42 -30.38 -16.85
N ARG A 270 -21.47 -31.34 -16.83
CA ARG A 270 -20.07 -31.16 -16.46
C ARG A 270 -19.34 -30.30 -17.50
N VAL A 271 -19.39 -30.67 -18.79
CA VAL A 271 -18.68 -29.95 -19.88
C VAL A 271 -19.14 -28.49 -20.03
N ARG A 272 -20.45 -28.22 -20.04
CA ARG A 272 -20.97 -26.86 -20.22
C ARG A 272 -20.79 -25.97 -18.99
N SER A 273 -20.79 -26.55 -17.78
CA SER A 273 -20.50 -25.80 -16.55
C SER A 273 -19.00 -25.60 -16.31
N SER A 274 -18.14 -26.56 -16.70
CA SER A 274 -16.68 -26.42 -16.65
C SER A 274 -16.19 -25.29 -17.54
N ASN A 275 -16.67 -25.14 -18.77
CA ASN A 275 -16.23 -24.02 -19.62
C ASN A 275 -16.65 -22.64 -19.09
N ARG A 276 -17.79 -22.53 -18.39
CA ARG A 276 -18.19 -21.27 -17.76
C ARG A 276 -17.31 -20.98 -16.54
N PHE A 277 -17.07 -21.99 -15.71
CA PHE A 277 -16.26 -21.88 -14.50
C PHE A 277 -14.78 -21.63 -14.81
N LEU A 278 -14.22 -22.28 -15.83
CA LEU A 278 -12.87 -22.00 -16.33
C LEU A 278 -12.73 -20.56 -16.81
N ARG A 279 -13.71 -20.03 -17.55
CA ARG A 279 -13.71 -18.61 -17.95
C ARG A 279 -13.77 -17.66 -16.76
N GLU A 280 -14.51 -18.02 -15.71
CA GLU A 280 -14.57 -17.25 -14.46
C GLU A 280 -13.20 -17.23 -13.75
N ILE A 281 -12.53 -18.38 -13.65
CA ILE A 281 -11.18 -18.48 -13.06
C ILE A 281 -10.16 -17.71 -13.90
N TYR A 282 -10.17 -17.85 -15.23
CA TYR A 282 -9.26 -17.07 -16.09
C TYR A 282 -9.54 -15.57 -16.02
N GLY A 283 -10.81 -15.16 -15.88
CA GLY A 283 -11.18 -13.77 -15.65
C GLY A 283 -10.57 -13.24 -14.35
N LEU A 284 -10.70 -14.00 -13.26
CA LEU A 284 -10.11 -13.63 -11.97
C LEU A 284 -8.58 -13.57 -12.01
N ILE A 285 -7.92 -14.55 -12.65
CA ILE A 285 -6.46 -14.53 -12.84
C ILE A 285 -6.04 -13.26 -13.61
N ALA A 286 -6.76 -12.91 -14.68
CA ALA A 286 -6.46 -11.71 -15.47
C ALA A 286 -6.65 -10.44 -14.64
N GLU A 287 -7.72 -10.34 -13.87
CA GLU A 287 -8.02 -9.19 -13.01
C GLU A 287 -6.98 -9.02 -11.89
N ILE A 288 -6.62 -10.10 -11.19
CA ILE A 288 -5.58 -10.05 -10.15
C ILE A 288 -4.23 -9.70 -10.77
N THR A 289 -3.90 -10.26 -11.94
CA THR A 289 -2.63 -9.97 -12.63
C THR A 289 -2.54 -8.50 -13.06
N ASP A 290 -3.62 -7.95 -13.63
CA ASP A 290 -3.68 -6.54 -14.05
C ASP A 290 -3.57 -5.59 -12.86
N THR A 291 -4.31 -5.88 -11.79
CA THR A 291 -4.30 -5.09 -10.56
C THR A 291 -2.94 -5.13 -9.88
N ASN A 292 -2.32 -6.31 -9.75
CA ASN A 292 -0.97 -6.45 -9.21
C ASN A 292 0.05 -5.65 -10.04
N ALA A 293 -0.02 -5.80 -11.36
CA ALA A 293 0.86 -5.07 -12.27
C ALA A 293 0.67 -3.56 -12.12
N ARG A 294 -0.56 -3.05 -11.93
CA ARG A 294 -0.81 -1.63 -11.70
C ARG A 294 -0.14 -1.12 -10.42
N VAL A 295 -0.30 -1.83 -9.31
CA VAL A 295 0.30 -1.44 -8.01
C VAL A 295 1.83 -1.48 -8.05
N GLU A 296 2.41 -2.53 -8.63
CA GLU A 296 3.87 -2.66 -8.75
C GLU A 296 4.47 -1.57 -9.63
N ASN A 297 3.72 -1.15 -10.65
CA ASN A 297 4.19 -0.19 -11.63
C ASN A 297 3.85 1.27 -11.31
N ALA A 298 3.08 1.54 -10.26
CA ALA A 298 2.63 2.89 -9.94
C ALA A 298 3.78 3.86 -9.62
N LEU A 299 4.92 3.35 -9.15
CA LEU A 299 6.16 4.13 -8.97
C LEU A 299 7.32 3.51 -9.72
N LYS A 300 8.04 4.34 -10.48
CA LYS A 300 9.38 4.03 -10.96
C LYS A 300 10.35 5.04 -10.36
N VAL A 301 11.16 4.62 -9.40
CA VAL A 301 12.25 5.48 -8.90
C VAL A 301 13.41 5.35 -9.90
N THR A 302 13.44 6.24 -10.88
CA THR A 302 14.21 6.04 -12.11
C THR A 302 15.69 6.43 -12.02
N GLU A 303 16.07 7.40 -11.18
CA GLU A 303 17.40 8.03 -11.36
C GLU A 303 18.23 8.26 -10.08
N ASP A 304 17.63 8.30 -8.88
CA ASP A 304 18.39 8.50 -7.64
C ASP A 304 18.59 7.19 -6.85
N VAL A 305 19.85 6.80 -6.66
CA VAL A 305 20.26 5.59 -5.91
C VAL A 305 19.89 5.69 -4.43
N TYR A 306 19.97 6.88 -3.82
CA TYR A 306 19.64 7.06 -2.42
C TYR A 306 18.14 6.91 -2.18
N TRP A 307 17.31 7.59 -2.98
CA TRP A 307 15.85 7.48 -2.85
C TRP A 307 15.35 6.07 -3.14
N ASN A 308 15.96 5.37 -4.10
CA ASN A 308 15.70 3.95 -4.32
C ASN A 308 15.96 3.11 -3.06
N ARG A 309 17.05 3.38 -2.34
CA ARG A 309 17.39 2.69 -1.09
C ARG A 309 16.42 3.03 0.04
N VAL A 310 16.06 4.30 0.20
CA VAL A 310 15.08 4.75 1.21
C VAL A 310 13.72 4.10 0.94
N TYR A 311 13.25 4.15 -0.30
CA TYR A 311 11.98 3.55 -0.70
C TYR A 311 11.97 2.03 -0.51
N SER A 312 13.04 1.34 -0.95
CA SER A 312 13.17 -0.12 -0.76
C SER A 312 13.21 -0.49 0.73
N ALA A 313 13.90 0.29 1.56
CA ALA A 313 13.91 0.10 3.00
C ALA A 313 12.53 0.31 3.61
N ALA A 314 11.79 1.34 3.18
CA ALA A 314 10.41 1.57 3.64
C ALA A 314 9.49 0.39 3.32
N LEU A 315 9.51 -0.12 2.08
CA LEU A 315 8.72 -1.31 1.71
C LEU A 315 9.09 -2.55 2.54
N ALA A 316 10.37 -2.73 2.85
CA ALA A 316 10.85 -3.83 3.70
C ALA A 316 10.39 -3.66 5.15
N THR A 317 10.53 -2.47 5.73
CA THR A 317 10.09 -2.14 7.09
C THR A 317 8.58 -2.30 7.25
N LEU A 318 7.80 -1.88 6.25
CA LEU A 318 6.35 -2.05 6.19
C LEU A 318 5.91 -3.48 5.85
N ARG A 319 6.86 -4.39 5.56
CA ARG A 319 6.63 -5.79 5.21
C ARG A 319 5.69 -5.98 4.02
N VAL A 320 5.76 -5.09 3.03
CA VAL A 320 4.93 -5.14 1.82
C VAL A 320 5.04 -6.48 1.08
N GLU A 321 6.23 -7.10 1.14
CA GLU A 321 6.50 -8.39 0.48
C GLU A 321 5.63 -9.55 1.00
N VAL A 322 5.18 -9.49 2.25
CA VAL A 322 4.28 -10.52 2.83
C VAL A 322 2.97 -10.56 2.03
N TRP A 323 2.42 -9.41 1.72
CA TRP A 323 1.16 -9.27 0.97
C TRP A 323 1.35 -9.63 -0.51
N ARG A 324 2.49 -9.23 -1.11
CA ARG A 324 2.85 -9.62 -2.48
C ARG A 324 2.96 -11.14 -2.66
N THR A 325 3.59 -11.80 -1.69
CA THR A 325 3.75 -13.26 -1.71
C THR A 325 2.39 -13.93 -1.62
N SER A 326 1.51 -13.47 -0.72
CA SER A 326 0.15 -13.99 -0.55
C SER A 326 -0.69 -13.90 -1.85
N ILE A 327 -0.61 -12.77 -2.57
CA ILE A 327 -1.26 -12.60 -3.88
C ILE A 327 -0.69 -13.56 -4.92
N THR A 328 0.64 -13.75 -4.93
CA THR A 328 1.31 -14.67 -5.85
C THR A 328 0.91 -16.13 -5.59
N ASP A 329 0.81 -16.52 -4.32
CA ASP A 329 0.35 -17.84 -3.90
C ASP A 329 -1.11 -18.07 -4.32
N THR A 330 -1.98 -17.06 -4.12
CA THR A 330 -3.37 -17.10 -4.58
C THR A 330 -3.47 -17.29 -6.11
N LEU A 331 -2.65 -16.56 -6.87
CA LEU A 331 -2.55 -16.74 -8.33
C LEU A 331 -2.08 -18.15 -8.72
N ALA A 332 -1.13 -18.73 -7.97
CA ALA A 332 -0.65 -20.09 -8.21
C ALA A 332 -1.77 -21.12 -8.01
N VAL A 333 -2.53 -21.01 -6.90
CA VAL A 333 -3.67 -21.89 -6.60
C VAL A 333 -4.76 -21.79 -7.68
N LEU A 334 -5.08 -20.57 -8.15
CA LEU A 334 -6.05 -20.37 -9.22
C LEU A 334 -5.59 -20.98 -10.55
N ARG A 335 -4.30 -20.84 -10.89
CA ARG A 335 -3.72 -21.42 -12.10
C ARG A 335 -3.70 -22.95 -12.06
N GLU A 336 -3.33 -23.54 -10.93
CA GLU A 336 -3.38 -24.99 -10.70
C GLU A 336 -4.82 -25.52 -10.78
N THR A 337 -5.76 -24.80 -10.18
CA THR A 337 -7.18 -25.15 -10.30
C THR A 337 -7.65 -25.13 -11.76
N ALA A 338 -7.25 -24.10 -12.52
CA ALA A 338 -7.59 -23.99 -13.93
C ALA A 338 -6.97 -25.14 -14.76
N SER A 339 -5.73 -25.54 -14.49
CA SER A 339 -5.09 -26.66 -15.20
C SER A 339 -5.80 -27.99 -14.90
N LEU A 340 -6.13 -28.27 -13.64
CA LEU A 340 -6.85 -29.49 -13.25
C LEU A 340 -8.22 -29.58 -13.94
N LEU A 341 -8.97 -28.48 -13.97
CA LEU A 341 -10.27 -28.41 -14.66
C LEU A 341 -10.13 -28.53 -16.18
N HIS A 342 -9.03 -28.05 -16.75
CA HIS A 342 -8.73 -28.20 -18.18
C HIS A 342 -8.41 -29.67 -18.52
N GLU A 343 -7.61 -30.35 -17.70
CA GLU A 343 -7.30 -31.77 -17.82
C GLU A 343 -8.56 -32.63 -17.74
N GLU A 344 -9.43 -32.42 -16.74
CA GLU A 344 -10.72 -33.12 -16.64
C GLU A 344 -11.60 -32.93 -17.89
N ALA A 345 -11.58 -31.73 -18.48
CA ALA A 345 -12.32 -31.47 -19.70
C ALA A 345 -11.77 -32.28 -20.89
N GLN A 346 -10.44 -32.35 -21.05
CA GLN A 346 -9.78 -33.13 -22.11
C GLN A 346 -10.00 -34.64 -21.95
N GLU A 347 -9.93 -35.17 -20.71
CA GLU A 347 -10.24 -36.57 -20.42
C GLU A 347 -11.70 -36.90 -20.78
N THR A 348 -12.63 -35.99 -20.46
CA THR A 348 -14.05 -36.17 -20.81
C THR A 348 -14.23 -36.22 -22.32
N TRP A 349 -13.59 -35.34 -23.10
CA TRP A 349 -13.67 -35.37 -24.56
C TRP A 349 -13.10 -36.66 -25.15
N THR A 350 -11.94 -37.10 -24.65
CA THR A 350 -11.29 -38.34 -25.07
C THR A 350 -12.18 -39.55 -24.78
N SER A 351 -12.77 -39.63 -23.58
CA SER A 351 -13.70 -40.70 -23.21
C SER A 351 -15.01 -40.65 -24.03
N THR A 352 -15.51 -39.45 -24.38
CA THR A 352 -16.68 -39.36 -25.27
C THR A 352 -16.38 -39.77 -26.71
N LEU A 353 -15.18 -39.47 -27.22
CA LEU A 353 -14.73 -39.96 -28.53
C LEU A 353 -14.59 -41.49 -28.50
N GLU A 354 -14.03 -42.04 -27.44
CA GLU A 354 -13.93 -43.48 -27.24
C GLU A 354 -15.32 -44.14 -27.19
N LEU A 355 -16.25 -43.60 -26.41
CA LEU A 355 -17.63 -44.10 -26.36
C LEU A 355 -18.34 -43.98 -27.71
N LEU A 356 -18.11 -42.89 -28.46
CA LEU A 356 -18.69 -42.68 -29.78
C LEU A 356 -18.13 -43.68 -30.80
N VAL A 357 -16.82 -43.98 -30.74
CA VAL A 357 -16.17 -45.03 -31.53
C VAL A 357 -16.72 -46.41 -31.16
N ILE A 358 -16.85 -46.73 -29.86
CA ILE A 358 -17.43 -47.99 -29.39
C ILE A 358 -18.88 -48.12 -29.89
N LEU A 359 -19.69 -47.06 -29.80
CA LEU A 359 -21.07 -47.05 -30.27
C LEU A 359 -21.14 -47.23 -31.79
N LEU A 360 -20.26 -46.56 -32.55
CA LEU A 360 -20.17 -46.70 -34.01
C LEU A 360 -19.87 -48.16 -34.40
N ILE A 361 -18.89 -48.78 -33.75
CA ILE A 361 -18.54 -50.20 -33.97
C ILE A 361 -19.72 -51.12 -33.62
N ALA A 362 -20.39 -50.87 -32.50
CA ALA A 362 -21.54 -51.68 -32.09
C ALA A 362 -22.69 -51.59 -33.10
N VAL A 363 -22.97 -50.40 -33.64
CA VAL A 363 -23.99 -50.20 -34.68
C VAL A 363 -23.61 -50.93 -35.97
N GLU A 364 -22.36 -50.81 -36.42
CA GLU A 364 -21.85 -51.47 -37.63
C GLU A 364 -21.95 -53.00 -37.52
N LEU A 365 -21.63 -53.55 -36.34
CA LEU A 365 -21.70 -54.98 -36.06
C LEU A 365 -23.15 -55.50 -36.06
N VAL A 366 -24.10 -54.73 -35.50
CA VAL A 366 -25.54 -55.06 -35.56
C VAL A 366 -26.04 -55.05 -37.00
N VAL A 367 -25.67 -54.05 -37.80
CA VAL A 367 -26.04 -53.95 -39.22
C VAL A 367 -25.45 -55.12 -40.03
N ALA A 368 -24.18 -55.48 -39.80
CA ALA A 368 -23.54 -56.61 -40.45
C ALA A 368 -24.25 -57.94 -40.13
N VAL A 369 -24.59 -58.18 -38.85
CA VAL A 369 -25.30 -59.40 -38.43
C VAL A 369 -26.72 -59.47 -38.99
N LEU A 370 -27.43 -58.33 -39.08
CA LEU A 370 -28.76 -58.27 -39.69
C LEU A 370 -28.70 -58.41 -41.22
N GLY A 371 -27.64 -57.91 -41.85
CA GLY A 371 -27.38 -58.04 -43.29
C GLY A 371 -26.99 -59.47 -43.72
N LEU A 372 -26.30 -60.22 -42.86
CA LEU A 372 -25.95 -61.63 -43.08
C LEU A 372 -27.12 -62.61 -42.90
N ARG A 373 -28.27 -62.13 -42.39
CA ARG A 373 -29.49 -62.93 -42.16
C ARG A 373 -30.54 -62.80 -43.29
N ARG A 374 -30.20 -62.13 -44.38
CA ARG A 374 -30.92 -62.16 -45.67
C ARG A 374 -30.07 -62.92 -46.67
#